data_AF-A0A920L251-F1
#
_entry.id   AF-A0A920L251-F1
#
_cell.length_a   1.000
_cell.length_b   1.000
_cell.length_c   1.000
_cell.angle_alpha   90.00
_cell.angle_beta   90.00
_cell.angle_gamma   90.00
#
_symmetry.space_group_name_H-M   'P 1'
#
loop_
_entity.id
_entity.type
_entity.pdbx_description
1 polymer ?
#
loop_
_entity_poly.entity_id
_entity_poly.type
_entity_poly.pdbx_seq_one_letter_code
_entity_poly.pdbx_strand_id
1 'polypeptide(L)'
;MVLEKLNQAEIIDLLGSIYEHSPWVAEILFSQGITSQDNDVGFLAERMKRIVDTSSEEMKLNLLQAHPELAGKLAISGNLTKDSTAEQASAGLDQCSKEEFAEFSKLNLEYTKNLVTLL
;
A
#
# COMPACT_ATOMS: atom_id res chain seq x y z
N MET A 1 -6.38 16.23 16.23
CA MET A 1 -7.48 15.77 15.35
C MET A 1 -8.13 14.57 16.01
N VAL A 2 -9.44 14.40 15.89
CA VAL A 2 -10.20 13.38 16.63
C VAL A 2 -11.02 12.58 15.61
N LEU A 3 -10.66 11.32 15.37
CA LEU A 3 -11.17 10.53 14.24
C LEU A 3 -12.68 10.26 14.34
N GLU A 4 -13.21 10.03 15.55
CA GLU A 4 -14.64 9.73 15.75
C GLU A 4 -15.58 10.92 15.46
N LYS A 5 -15.02 12.10 15.16
CA LYS A 5 -15.79 13.29 14.76
C LYS A 5 -15.81 13.51 13.24
N LEU A 6 -15.06 12.71 12.48
CA LEU A 6 -14.92 12.85 11.04
C LEU A 6 -16.01 12.07 10.31
N ASN A 7 -16.41 12.58 9.16
CA ASN A 7 -17.29 11.87 8.23
C ASN A 7 -16.48 10.90 7.34
N GLN A 8 -17.18 10.09 6.54
CA GLN A 8 -16.57 9.07 5.69
C GLN A 8 -15.52 9.65 4.72
N ALA A 9 -15.83 10.78 4.07
CA ALA A 9 -14.93 11.39 3.10
C ALA A 9 -13.65 11.90 3.78
N GLU A 10 -13.76 12.50 4.96
CA GLU A 10 -12.62 12.97 5.75
C GLU A 10 -11.74 11.80 6.24
N ILE A 11 -12.34 10.67 6.61
CA ILE A 11 -11.60 9.46 7.01
C ILE A 11 -10.86 8.85 5.82
N ILE A 12 -11.49 8.75 4.65
CA ILE A 12 -10.86 8.20 3.45
C ILE A 12 -9.75 9.15 2.95
N ASP A 13 -9.96 10.47 2.99
CA ASP A 13 -8.92 11.45 2.62
C ASP A 13 -7.67 11.32 3.51
N LEU A 14 -7.88 11.08 4.81
CA LEU A 14 -6.79 10.97 5.77
C LEU A 14 -6.08 9.61 5.77
N LEU A 15 -6.84 8.51 5.66
CA LEU A 15 -6.34 7.14 5.90
C LEU A 15 -6.31 6.29 4.63
N GLY A 16 -6.96 6.74 3.55
CA GLY A 16 -7.15 5.96 2.33
C GLY A 16 -5.88 5.71 1.52
N SER A 17 -4.82 6.48 1.75
CA SER A 17 -3.51 6.27 1.13
C SER A 17 -2.55 5.43 1.98
N ILE A 18 -2.93 5.02 3.20
CA ILE A 18 -2.07 4.19 4.07
C ILE A 18 -1.78 2.84 3.41
N TYR A 19 -2.79 2.27 2.75
CA TYR A 19 -2.63 1.12 1.87
C TYR A 19 -2.68 1.62 0.43
N GLU A 20 -1.56 1.51 -0.28
CA GLU A 20 -1.39 2.10 -1.61
C GLU A 20 -2.48 1.60 -2.56
N HIS A 21 -3.12 2.56 -3.25
CA HIS A 21 -4.23 2.30 -4.17
C HIS A 21 -5.37 1.44 -3.59
N SER A 22 -5.50 1.39 -2.26
CA SER A 22 -6.41 0.50 -1.53
C SER A 22 -7.22 1.24 -0.47
N PRO A 23 -8.01 2.27 -0.85
CA PRO A 23 -8.84 3.04 0.08
C PRO A 23 -9.91 2.19 0.78
N TRP A 24 -10.22 1.01 0.23
CA TRP A 24 -11.16 0.06 0.79
C TRP A 24 -10.85 -0.32 2.25
N VAL A 25 -9.58 -0.29 2.67
CA VAL A 25 -9.22 -0.55 4.08
C VAL A 25 -9.79 0.52 5.00
N ALA A 26 -9.69 1.79 4.61
CA ALA A 26 -10.26 2.92 5.34
C ALA A 26 -11.80 2.94 5.25
N GLU A 27 -12.36 2.55 4.10
CA GLU A 27 -13.81 2.40 3.92
C GLU A 27 -14.40 1.34 4.86
N ILE A 28 -13.75 0.18 4.97
CA ILE A 28 -14.17 -0.87 5.90
C ILE A 28 -14.01 -0.41 7.35
N LEU A 29 -12.89 0.24 7.69
CA LEU A 29 -12.68 0.80 9.03
C LEU A 29 -13.83 1.74 9.42
N PHE A 30 -14.23 2.63 8.52
CA PHE A 30 -15.36 3.54 8.74
C PHE A 30 -16.67 2.77 8.89
N SER A 31 -16.94 1.78 8.04
CA SER A 31 -18.16 0.96 8.10
C SER A 31 -18.30 0.16 9.41
N GLN A 32 -17.17 -0.23 10.03
CA GLN A 32 -17.13 -0.89 11.34
C GLN A 32 -17.35 0.07 12.51
N GLY A 33 -17.40 1.37 12.25
CA GLY A 33 -17.50 2.42 13.25
C GLY A 33 -16.14 2.87 13.77
N ILE A 34 -15.95 4.19 13.79
CA ILE A 34 -14.82 4.86 14.43
C ILE A 34 -15.16 5.14 15.89
N THR A 35 -14.22 4.88 16.77
CA THR A 35 -14.32 5.01 18.22
C THR A 35 -13.19 5.90 18.74
N SER A 36 -13.30 6.35 19.99
CA SER A 36 -12.24 7.14 20.61
C SER A 36 -10.90 6.41 20.74
N GLN A 37 -10.90 5.07 20.72
CA GLN A 37 -9.68 4.25 20.74
C GLN A 37 -8.86 4.38 19.44
N ASP A 38 -9.50 4.72 18.32
CA ASP A 38 -8.81 4.88 17.02
C ASP A 38 -7.90 6.12 16.97
N ASN A 39 -7.99 7.01 17.96
CA ASN A 39 -7.02 8.11 18.10
C ASN A 39 -5.66 7.65 18.63
N ASP A 40 -5.55 6.42 19.13
CA ASP A 40 -4.25 5.80 19.41
C ASP A 40 -3.72 5.14 18.13
N VAL A 41 -2.51 5.54 17.73
CA VAL A 41 -1.89 5.09 16.47
C VAL A 41 -1.64 3.58 16.47
N GLY A 42 -1.25 3.00 17.62
CA GLY A 42 -1.02 1.56 17.73
C GLY A 42 -2.30 0.76 17.55
N PHE A 43 -3.36 1.18 18.24
CA PHE A 43 -4.68 0.58 18.13
C PHE A 43 -5.26 0.70 16.70
N LEU A 44 -5.14 1.88 16.09
CA LEU A 44 -5.56 2.11 14.71
C LEU A 44 -4.82 1.19 13.73
N ALA A 45 -3.50 1.09 13.86
CA ALA A 45 -2.68 0.21 13.01
C ALA A 45 -3.08 -1.26 13.17
N GLU A 46 -3.33 -1.73 14.39
CA GLU A 46 -3.79 -3.09 14.65
C GLU A 46 -5.17 -3.37 14.04
N ARG A 47 -6.11 -2.41 14.12
CA ARG A 47 -7.43 -2.53 13.50
C ARG A 47 -7.35 -2.59 11.98
N MET A 48 -6.60 -1.67 11.35
CA MET A 48 -6.44 -1.67 9.89
C MET A 48 -5.74 -2.94 9.41
N LYS A 49 -4.71 -3.42 10.12
CA LYS A 49 -4.09 -4.72 9.87
C LYS A 49 -5.10 -5.86 9.93
N ARG A 50 -5.96 -5.89 10.96
CA ARG A 50 -6.98 -6.94 11.12
C ARG A 50 -7.99 -6.96 9.97
N ILE A 51 -8.37 -5.78 9.45
CA ILE A 51 -9.23 -5.68 8.26
C ILE A 51 -8.59 -6.39 7.07
N VAL A 52 -7.30 -6.16 6.82
CA VAL A 52 -6.56 -6.85 5.76
C VAL A 52 -6.46 -8.35 6.06
N ASP A 53 -6.03 -8.75 7.26
CA ASP A 53 -5.86 -10.15 7.66
C ASP A 53 -7.14 -10.99 7.50
N THR A 54 -8.31 -10.38 7.69
CA THR A 54 -9.63 -11.03 7.62
C THR A 54 -10.33 -10.89 6.26
N SER A 55 -9.77 -10.11 5.33
CA SER A 55 -10.28 -9.97 3.97
C SER A 55 -10.06 -11.24 3.13
N SER A 56 -10.80 -11.36 2.02
CA SER A 56 -10.67 -12.51 1.12
C SER A 56 -9.27 -12.58 0.51
N GLU A 57 -8.87 -13.77 0.06
CA GLU A 57 -7.61 -13.94 -0.67
C GLU A 57 -7.55 -13.05 -1.91
N GLU A 58 -8.67 -12.87 -2.61
CA GLU A 58 -8.79 -11.96 -3.75
C GLU A 58 -8.50 -10.50 -3.36
N MET A 59 -9.05 -10.00 -2.25
CA MET A 59 -8.80 -8.64 -1.78
C MET A 59 -7.34 -8.44 -1.37
N LYS A 60 -6.74 -9.43 -0.68
CA LYS A 60 -5.33 -9.41 -0.31
C LYS A 60 -4.43 -9.42 -1.55
N LEU A 61 -4.75 -10.25 -2.54
CA LEU A 61 -4.01 -10.33 -3.79
C LEU A 61 -4.11 -9.00 -4.56
N ASN A 62 -5.30 -8.43 -4.67
CA ASN A 62 -5.51 -7.13 -5.31
C ASN A 62 -4.73 -6.02 -4.60
N LEU A 63 -4.70 -6.01 -3.26
CA LEU A 63 -3.87 -5.09 -2.49
C LEU A 63 -2.37 -5.26 -2.83
N LEU A 64 -1.86 -6.49 -2.87
CA LEU A 64 -0.47 -6.76 -3.24
C LEU A 64 -0.16 -6.35 -4.69
N GLN A 65 -1.10 -6.56 -5.61
CA GLN A 65 -0.96 -6.17 -7.02
C GLN A 65 -1.08 -4.66 -7.26
N ALA A 66 -1.78 -3.95 -6.37
CA ALA A 66 -1.93 -2.51 -6.45
C ALA A 66 -0.64 -1.77 -6.03
N HIS A 67 0.26 -2.43 -5.29
CA HIS A 67 1.56 -1.85 -4.94
C HIS A 67 2.45 -1.74 -6.18
N PRO A 68 3.04 -0.55 -6.45
CA PRO A 68 3.97 -0.37 -7.55
C PRO A 68 5.23 -1.22 -7.32
N GLU A 69 5.75 -1.78 -8.41
CA GLU A 69 6.99 -2.54 -8.38
C GLU A 69 8.17 -1.68 -7.88
N LEU A 70 8.99 -2.24 -6.98
CA LEU A 70 10.28 -1.66 -6.59
C LEU A 70 11.17 -1.53 -7.83
N ALA A 71 11.72 -0.34 -8.10
CA ALA A 71 12.48 -0.07 -9.32
C ALA A 71 11.70 -0.42 -10.61
N GLY A 72 10.36 -0.34 -10.59
CA GLY A 72 9.53 -0.61 -11.77
C GLY A 72 9.59 0.50 -12.83
N LYS A 73 8.86 0.31 -13.94
CA LYS A 73 8.75 1.31 -15.02
C LYS A 73 8.26 2.70 -14.56
N LEU A 74 7.53 2.77 -13.44
CA LEU A 74 7.10 4.03 -12.81
C LEU A 74 8.27 4.79 -12.17
N ALA A 75 9.25 4.09 -11.59
CA ALA A 75 10.48 4.68 -11.09
C ALA A 75 11.32 5.30 -12.22
N ILE A 76 11.42 4.60 -13.37
CA ILE A 76 12.12 5.09 -14.56
C ILE A 76 11.42 6.30 -15.18
N SER A 77 10.08 6.28 -15.21
CA SER A 77 9.27 7.34 -15.83
C SER A 77 8.96 8.52 -14.91
N GLY A 78 9.43 8.49 -13.66
CA GLY A 78 9.18 9.55 -12.67
C GLY A 78 7.72 9.65 -12.23
N ASN A 79 6.92 8.60 -12.42
CA ASN A 79 5.49 8.55 -12.14
C ASN A 79 5.14 7.87 -10.80
N LEU A 80 6.11 7.75 -9.89
CA LEU A 80 5.87 7.26 -8.54
C LEU A 80 5.10 8.29 -7.70
N THR A 81 4.30 7.82 -6.75
CA THR A 81 3.79 8.66 -5.66
C THR A 81 4.95 9.24 -4.84
N LYS A 82 4.72 10.36 -4.14
CA LYS A 82 5.78 11.01 -3.34
C LYS A 82 6.36 10.08 -2.29
N ASP A 83 5.50 9.30 -1.64
CA ASP A 83 5.90 8.33 -0.61
C ASP A 83 6.74 7.20 -1.21
N SER A 84 6.29 6.63 -2.34
CA SER A 84 7.07 5.62 -3.09
C SER A 84 8.44 6.13 -3.54
N THR A 85 8.53 7.41 -3.94
CA THR A 85 9.81 8.02 -4.35
C THR A 85 10.78 8.10 -3.16
N ALA A 86 10.29 8.54 -1.99
CA ALA A 86 11.10 8.65 -0.79
C ALA A 86 11.57 7.28 -0.29
N GLU A 87 10.69 6.28 -0.31
CA GLU A 87 11.02 4.90 0.09
C GLU A 87 12.07 4.28 -0.84
N GLN A 88 11.91 4.40 -2.17
CA GLN A 88 12.87 3.81 -3.11
C GLN A 88 14.24 4.50 -3.07
N ALA A 89 14.28 5.83 -2.87
CA ALA A 89 15.53 6.55 -2.64
C ALA A 89 16.21 6.11 -1.33
N SER A 90 15.43 5.87 -0.26
CA SER A 90 15.98 5.35 0.99
C SER A 90 16.56 3.94 0.86
N ALA A 91 16.05 3.15 -0.08
CA ALA A 91 16.55 1.82 -0.43
C ALA A 91 17.75 1.86 -1.41
N GLY A 92 18.19 3.05 -1.86
CA GLY A 92 19.30 3.23 -2.81
C GLY A 92 18.99 2.79 -4.24
N LEU A 93 17.72 2.58 -4.57
CA LEU A 93 17.29 2.12 -5.90
C LEU A 93 17.40 3.23 -6.97
N ASP A 94 17.56 4.48 -6.54
CA ASP A 94 17.86 5.63 -7.39
C ASP A 94 19.30 5.64 -7.92
N GLN A 95 20.17 4.78 -7.37
CA GLN A 95 21.60 4.70 -7.68
C GLN A 95 21.99 3.40 -8.42
N CYS A 96 21.01 2.55 -8.77
CA CYS A 96 21.30 1.30 -9.49
C CYS A 96 22.00 1.55 -10.83
N SER A 97 23.01 0.74 -11.12
CA SER A 97 23.55 0.60 -12.47
C SER A 97 22.51 0.02 -13.43
N LYS A 98 22.76 0.12 -14.74
CA LYS A 98 21.84 -0.42 -15.75
C LYS A 98 21.69 -1.94 -15.62
N GLU A 99 22.76 -2.62 -15.23
CA GLU A 99 22.83 -4.06 -15.06
C GLU A 99 22.04 -4.50 -13.83
N GLU A 100 22.20 -3.81 -12.70
CA GLU A 100 21.41 -4.06 -11.48
C GLU A 100 19.92 -3.81 -11.71
N PHE A 101 19.60 -2.73 -12.45
CA PHE A 101 18.22 -2.42 -12.82
C PHE A 101 17.58 -3.53 -13.69
N ALA A 102 18.33 -4.06 -14.66
CA ALA A 102 17.87 -5.15 -15.51
C ALA A 102 17.59 -6.43 -14.70
N GLU A 103 18.44 -6.73 -13.72
CA GLU A 103 18.23 -7.86 -12.81
C GLU A 103 17.00 -7.64 -11.91
N PHE A 104 16.84 -6.44 -11.33
CA PHE A 104 15.63 -6.08 -10.57
C PHE A 104 14.36 -6.24 -11.41
N SER A 105 14.38 -5.76 -12.66
CA SER A 105 13.24 -5.90 -13.59
C SER A 105 12.90 -7.36 -13.87
N LYS A 106 13.92 -8.21 -14.02
CA LYS A 106 13.74 -9.65 -14.23
C LYS A 106 13.16 -10.33 -12.99
N LEU A 107 13.71 -10.04 -11.81
CA LEU A 107 13.24 -10.59 -10.54
C LEU A 107 11.80 -10.18 -10.24
N ASN A 108 11.45 -8.91 -10.47
CA ASN A 108 10.06 -8.44 -10.36
C ASN A 108 9.14 -9.20 -11.29
N LEU A 109 9.54 -9.40 -12.56
CA LEU A 109 8.72 -10.12 -13.53
C LEU A 109 8.52 -11.60 -13.14
N GLU A 110 9.55 -12.27 -12.62
CA GLU A 110 9.45 -13.64 -12.11
C GLU A 110 8.57 -13.72 -10.86
N TYR A 111 8.72 -12.77 -9.94
CA TYR A 111 7.91 -12.69 -8.72
C TYR A 111 6.44 -12.44 -9.02
N THR A 112 6.12 -11.44 -9.84
CA THR A 112 4.75 -11.12 -10.25
C THR A 112 4.10 -12.29 -10.99
N LYS A 113 4.85 -12.98 -11.86
CA LYS A 113 4.34 -14.18 -12.54
C LYS A 113 3.96 -15.27 -11.54
N ASN A 114 4.78 -15.52 -10.52
CA ASN A 114 4.48 -16.52 -9.49
C ASN A 114 3.28 -16.12 -8.63
N LEU A 115 3.13 -14.82 -8.32
CA LEU A 115 1.94 -14.28 -7.64
C LEU A 115 0.65 -14.51 -8.43
N VAL A 116 0.70 -14.37 -9.76
CA VAL A 116 -0.46 -14.61 -10.65
C VAL A 116 -0.71 -16.11 -10.87
N THR A 117 0.30 -16.97 -10.77
CA THR A 117 0.19 -18.43 -11.00
C THR A 117 -0.38 -19.20 -9.79
N LEU A 118 -0.61 -18.52 -8.66
CA LEU A 118 -1.29 -19.06 -7.48
C LEU A 118 -2.82 -18.97 -7.56
N LEU A 119 -3.37 -18.53 -8.70
CA LEU A 119 -4.78 -18.59 -9.09
C LEU A 119 -5.03 -19.76 -10.07
#